data_AF-A0A168LMN3-F1
#
_entry.id   AF-A0A168LMN3-F1
#
_cell.length_a   1.000
_cell.length_b   1.000
_cell.length_c   1.000
_cell.angle_alpha   90.00
_cell.angle_beta   90.00
_cell.angle_gamma   90.00
#
_symmetry.space_group_name_H-M   'P 1'
#
loop_
_entity.id
_entity.type
_entity.pdbx_description
1 polymer ?
#
loop_
_entity_poly.entity_id
_entity_poly.type
_entity_poly.pdbx_seq_one_letter_code
_entity_poly.pdbx_strand_id
1 'polypeptide(L)'
;MSPLSAIFTSSPSLWCSRNAERYWPRPTEWANGMKPDVLYATDDSRDLPPVLVVEIHHTVDTNSIHRMVQYFEEIVTEYGLPPVVLVIDTHEYVALGSFFVEGKQSLADHPHHHDPIIQRFYSSARHIFQIWVMADQSMTSSLLRVVEDTELRYSNAINMLDNNVSDAGLTKRTIDYLKEGMNLIKRCKREYICSQSLPVQLSTTSSEDSREPSPVNDTSNIPESSSAQITIPPNQPSPENITSDMPVVFVI
;
A
#
# COMPACT_ATOMS: atom_id res chain seq x y z
N MET A 1 3.79 19.13 -4.30
CA MET A 1 3.11 18.04 -3.57
C MET A 1 2.92 16.89 -4.54
N SER A 2 3.49 15.73 -4.25
CA SER A 2 3.46 14.58 -5.17
C SER A 2 2.08 13.89 -5.17
N PRO A 3 1.58 13.35 -6.29
CA PRO A 3 0.27 12.67 -6.36
C PRO A 3 0.09 11.52 -5.36
N LEU A 4 1.20 10.91 -4.91
CA LEU A 4 1.20 9.83 -3.92
C LEU A 4 0.84 10.28 -2.51
N SER A 5 1.01 11.57 -2.15
CA SER A 5 0.69 12.04 -0.79
C SER A 5 -0.82 12.17 -0.53
N ALA A 6 -1.67 12.15 -1.55
CA ALA A 6 -3.12 12.28 -1.40
C ALA A 6 -3.84 10.94 -1.10
N ILE A 7 -3.21 9.81 -1.45
CA ILE A 7 -3.85 8.48 -1.44
C ILE A 7 -3.93 7.86 -0.03
N PHE A 8 -3.08 8.29 0.91
CA PHE A 8 -3.01 7.71 2.26
C PHE A 8 -3.89 8.40 3.32
N THR A 9 -4.84 9.24 2.92
CA THR A 9 -5.71 9.98 3.88
C THR A 9 -6.97 9.22 4.31
N SER A 10 -7.24 8.01 3.79
CA SER A 10 -8.29 7.14 4.33
C SER A 10 -7.79 6.44 5.60
N SER A 11 -8.07 7.06 6.75
CA SER A 11 -7.68 6.68 8.11
C SER A 11 -7.60 5.16 8.39
N PRO A 12 -6.39 4.56 8.40
CA PRO A 12 -6.14 3.23 8.98
C PRO A 12 -6.24 3.24 10.52
N SER A 13 -6.41 4.42 11.11
CA SER A 13 -6.24 4.68 12.55
C SER A 13 -7.29 4.07 13.47
N LEU A 14 -8.48 3.69 12.96
CA LEU A 14 -9.55 3.16 13.82
C LEU A 14 -9.34 1.69 14.22
N TRP A 15 -8.70 0.88 13.36
CA TRP A 15 -8.34 -0.51 13.72
C TRP A 15 -7.12 -0.56 14.64
N CYS A 16 -6.14 0.32 14.41
CA CYS A 16 -4.93 0.39 15.22
C CYS A 16 -5.22 0.92 16.64
N SER A 17 -6.08 1.94 16.79
CA SER A 17 -6.30 2.59 18.09
C SER A 17 -7.05 1.73 19.11
N ARG A 18 -7.96 0.84 18.69
CA ARG A 18 -8.83 0.11 19.64
C ARG A 18 -8.24 -1.20 20.16
N ASN A 19 -7.28 -1.78 19.42
CA ASN A 19 -6.64 -3.06 19.76
C ASN A 19 -5.21 -2.90 20.28
N ALA A 20 -4.51 -1.80 19.93
CA ALA A 20 -3.15 -1.54 20.43
C ALA A 20 -3.10 -1.37 21.96
N GLU A 21 -4.19 -0.92 22.59
CA GLU A 21 -4.29 -0.78 24.05
C GLU A 21 -4.40 -2.12 24.80
N ARG A 22 -4.70 -3.22 24.09
CA ARG A 22 -4.89 -4.55 24.71
C ARG A 22 -3.61 -5.37 24.84
N TYR A 23 -2.57 -4.97 24.12
CA TYR A 23 -1.24 -5.55 24.24
C TYR A 23 -0.35 -4.66 25.10
N TRP A 24 0.47 -5.27 25.96
CA TRP A 24 1.51 -4.55 26.69
C TRP A 24 2.88 -5.19 26.43
N PRO A 25 3.95 -4.36 26.42
CA PRO A 25 5.30 -4.87 26.20
C PRO A 25 5.73 -5.77 27.36
N ARG A 26 6.43 -6.85 27.04
CA ARG A 26 7.09 -7.74 28.00
C ARG A 26 8.60 -7.58 27.93
N PRO A 27 9.32 -7.88 29.02
CA PRO A 27 10.76 -8.02 28.97
C PRO A 27 11.14 -9.01 27.87
N THR A 28 12.08 -8.62 27.04
CA THR A 28 12.51 -9.44 25.90
C THR A 28 13.70 -10.33 26.25
N GLU A 29 14.34 -10.16 27.40
CA GLU A 29 15.57 -10.91 27.74
C GLU A 29 15.23 -12.18 28.54
N TRP A 30 15.65 -13.33 28.04
CA TRP A 30 15.46 -14.63 28.70
C TRP A 30 16.74 -15.16 29.35
N ALA A 31 16.59 -16.14 30.25
CA ALA A 31 17.69 -16.69 31.05
C ALA A 31 18.79 -17.37 30.21
N ASN A 32 18.46 -17.81 29.00
CA ASN A 32 19.39 -18.39 28.04
C ASN A 32 20.18 -17.32 27.25
N GLY A 33 19.97 -16.03 27.53
CA GLY A 33 20.62 -14.90 26.85
C GLY A 33 20.01 -14.54 25.50
N MET A 34 18.93 -15.20 25.08
CA MET A 34 18.18 -14.82 23.89
C MET A 34 17.32 -13.58 24.15
N LYS A 35 17.12 -12.80 23.09
CA LYS A 35 16.38 -11.56 23.16
C LYS A 35 15.64 -11.25 21.86
N PRO A 36 14.31 -11.45 21.78
CA PRO A 36 13.53 -10.91 20.69
C PRO A 36 13.60 -9.39 20.58
N ASP A 37 13.39 -8.84 19.39
CA ASP A 37 13.35 -7.39 19.18
C ASP A 37 12.17 -6.76 19.95
N VAL A 38 10.97 -7.36 19.83
CA VAL A 38 9.80 -6.93 20.60
C VAL A 38 8.94 -8.13 21.01
N LEU A 39 8.48 -8.12 22.26
CA LEU A 39 7.56 -9.11 22.81
C LEU A 39 6.34 -8.40 23.39
N TYR A 40 5.15 -8.79 22.95
CA TYR A 40 3.88 -8.31 23.48
C TYR A 40 3.06 -9.47 24.02
N ALA A 41 2.31 -9.21 25.10
CA ALA A 41 1.34 -10.14 25.65
C ALA A 41 -0.03 -9.48 25.82
N THR A 42 -1.08 -10.30 25.82
CA THR A 42 -2.45 -9.88 26.13
C THR A 42 -3.15 -10.93 26.98
N ASP A 43 -4.05 -10.48 27.85
CA ASP A 43 -4.93 -11.36 28.66
C ASP A 43 -6.20 -11.73 27.88
N ASP A 44 -6.44 -11.08 26.74
CA ASP A 44 -7.65 -11.27 25.93
C ASP A 44 -7.47 -12.37 24.89
N SER A 45 -7.24 -13.60 25.37
CA SER A 45 -6.97 -14.77 24.54
C SER A 45 -8.17 -15.26 23.71
N ARG A 46 -9.34 -14.60 23.83
CA ARG A 46 -10.57 -14.95 23.08
C ARG A 46 -10.60 -14.35 21.69
N ASP A 47 -10.07 -13.13 21.57
CA ASP A 47 -10.12 -12.34 20.33
C ASP A 47 -8.73 -12.11 19.74
N LEU A 48 -7.65 -12.30 20.51
CA LEU A 48 -6.29 -11.94 20.13
C LEU A 48 -5.28 -13.05 20.47
N PRO A 49 -4.21 -13.21 19.66
CA PRO A 49 -3.09 -14.08 20.01
C PRO A 49 -2.48 -13.68 21.36
N PRO A 50 -2.33 -14.60 22.31
CA PRO A 50 -1.94 -14.26 23.68
C PRO A 50 -0.52 -13.70 23.77
N VAL A 51 0.37 -14.12 22.88
CA VAL A 51 1.76 -13.64 22.81
C VAL A 51 2.14 -13.37 21.36
N LEU A 52 2.65 -12.17 21.11
CA LEU A 52 3.14 -11.71 19.81
C LEU A 52 4.63 -11.41 19.93
N VAL A 53 5.44 -12.14 19.17
CA VAL A 53 6.86 -11.83 18.98
C VAL A 53 7.01 -11.07 17.68
N VAL A 54 7.72 -9.95 17.70
CA VAL A 54 8.09 -9.23 16.49
C VAL A 54 9.61 -9.30 16.36
N GLU A 55 10.07 -9.86 15.24
CA GLU A 55 11.48 -9.85 14.86
C GLU A 55 11.66 -9.02 13.59
N ILE A 56 12.69 -8.18 13.57
CA ILE A 56 13.06 -7.35 12.44
C ILE A 56 14.37 -7.91 11.87
N HIS A 57 14.27 -8.60 10.75
CA HIS A 57 15.41 -9.22 10.10
C HIS A 57 15.79 -8.48 8.81
N HIS A 58 17.09 -8.41 8.53
CA HIS A 58 17.57 -7.98 7.21
C HIS A 58 17.62 -9.12 6.18
N THR A 59 17.85 -10.33 6.66
CA THR A 59 17.77 -11.56 5.86
C THR A 59 17.29 -12.66 6.79
N VAL A 60 16.24 -13.37 6.40
CA VAL A 60 15.76 -14.55 7.15
C VAL A 60 16.61 -15.75 6.72
N ASP A 61 17.63 -16.07 7.52
CA ASP A 61 18.49 -17.24 7.32
C ASP A 61 18.07 -18.41 8.22
N THR A 62 18.69 -19.58 8.04
CA THR A 62 18.41 -20.77 8.85
C THR A 62 18.63 -20.51 10.35
N ASN A 63 19.60 -19.66 10.71
CA ASN A 63 19.84 -19.29 12.10
C ASN A 63 18.69 -18.47 12.69
N SER A 64 18.11 -17.56 11.90
CA SER A 64 16.92 -16.78 12.27
C SER A 64 15.74 -17.71 12.55
N ILE A 65 15.54 -18.74 11.72
CA ILE A 65 14.50 -19.75 11.93
C ILE A 65 14.76 -20.54 13.21
N HIS A 66 15.98 -21.03 13.42
CA HIS A 66 16.33 -21.74 14.65
C HIS A 66 16.10 -20.90 15.90
N ARG A 67 16.49 -19.62 15.85
CA ARG A 67 16.27 -18.68 16.94
C ARG A 67 14.78 -18.48 17.22
N MET A 68 13.97 -18.29 16.18
CA MET A 68 12.51 -18.21 16.33
C MET A 68 11.95 -19.47 16.99
N VAL A 69 12.33 -20.67 16.54
CA VAL A 69 11.89 -21.94 17.15
C VAL A 69 12.20 -21.98 18.65
N GLN A 70 13.40 -21.55 19.05
CA GLN A 70 13.76 -21.46 20.47
C GLN A 70 12.88 -20.45 21.22
N TYR A 71 12.48 -19.35 20.58
CA TYR A 71 11.55 -18.38 21.17
C TYR A 71 10.18 -19.00 21.42
N PHE A 72 9.68 -19.82 20.48
CA PHE A 72 8.43 -20.57 20.67
C PHE A 72 8.51 -21.46 21.91
N GLU A 73 9.60 -22.20 22.08
CA GLU A 73 9.79 -23.10 23.23
C GLU A 73 9.79 -22.35 24.55
N GLU A 74 10.49 -21.22 24.64
CA GLU A 74 10.54 -20.40 25.86
C GLU A 74 9.16 -19.79 26.17
N ILE A 75 8.45 -19.27 25.17
CA ILE A 75 7.12 -18.70 25.38
C ILE A 75 6.10 -19.75 25.79
N VAL A 76 6.11 -20.92 25.16
CA VAL A 76 5.25 -22.04 25.56
C VAL A 76 5.57 -22.48 26.99
N THR A 77 6.84 -22.47 27.37
CA THR A 77 7.28 -22.80 28.74
C THR A 77 6.80 -21.76 29.76
N GLU A 78 6.92 -20.46 29.45
CA GLU A 78 6.60 -19.37 30.36
C GLU A 78 5.09 -19.07 30.45
N TYR A 79 4.39 -19.12 29.32
CA TYR A 79 2.98 -18.69 29.21
C TYR A 79 1.99 -19.84 28.97
N GLY A 80 2.46 -21.04 28.64
CA GLY A 80 1.60 -22.21 28.40
C GLY A 80 0.73 -22.10 27.14
N LEU A 81 1.04 -21.15 26.24
CA LEU A 81 0.24 -20.83 25.06
C LEU A 81 1.14 -20.73 23.82
N PRO A 82 0.66 -21.14 22.63
CA PRO A 82 1.43 -21.01 21.39
C PRO A 82 1.53 -19.54 20.98
N PRO A 83 2.74 -19.00 20.75
CA PRO A 83 2.88 -17.64 20.26
C PRO A 83 2.57 -17.50 18.78
N VAL A 84 2.33 -16.25 18.38
CA VAL A 84 2.37 -15.82 16.97
C VAL A 84 3.65 -15.00 16.77
N VAL A 85 4.39 -15.30 15.71
CA VAL A 85 5.63 -14.57 15.36
C VAL A 85 5.39 -13.78 14.09
N LEU A 86 5.62 -12.47 14.17
CA LEU A 86 5.63 -11.56 13.04
C LEU A 86 7.09 -11.27 12.65
N VAL A 87 7.48 -11.68 11.45
CA VAL A 87 8.82 -11.44 10.90
C VAL A 87 8.73 -10.30 9.91
N ILE A 88 9.50 -9.24 10.15
CA ILE A 88 9.55 -8.05 9.31
C ILE A 88 10.89 -8.06 8.58
N ASP A 89 10.86 -8.27 7.26
CA ASP A 89 12.07 -8.19 6.41
C ASP A 89 12.37 -6.74 6.03
N THR A 90 13.45 -6.18 6.58
CA THR A 90 13.88 -4.80 6.33
C THR A 90 14.25 -4.51 4.88
N HIS A 91 14.61 -5.52 4.07
CA HIS A 91 14.94 -5.31 2.66
C HIS A 91 13.72 -4.74 1.91
N GLU A 92 12.51 -5.20 2.25
CA GLU A 92 11.29 -4.67 1.67
C GLU A 92 11.00 -3.24 2.10
N TYR A 93 11.32 -2.86 3.34
CA TYR A 93 11.14 -1.50 3.84
C TYR A 93 12.15 -0.51 3.26
N VAL A 94 13.38 -0.95 3.00
CA VAL A 94 14.38 -0.13 2.30
C VAL A 94 13.93 0.12 0.86
N ALA A 95 13.46 -0.92 0.17
CA ALA A 95 12.88 -0.79 -1.16
C ALA A 95 11.63 0.11 -1.15
N LEU A 96 10.76 -0.04 -0.15
CA LEU A 96 9.55 0.76 0.00
C LEU A 96 9.88 2.23 0.28
N GLY A 97 10.85 2.48 1.16
CA GLY A 97 11.38 3.81 1.43
C GLY A 97 11.96 4.45 0.19
N SER A 98 12.78 3.72 -0.57
CA SER A 98 13.31 4.18 -1.86
C SER A 98 12.20 4.50 -2.85
N PHE A 99 11.20 3.63 -2.99
CA PHE A 99 10.03 3.85 -3.85
C PHE A 99 9.29 5.15 -3.52
N PHE A 100 9.08 5.45 -2.23
CA PHE A 100 8.39 6.68 -1.81
C PHE A 100 9.26 7.92 -1.90
N VAL A 101 10.54 7.83 -1.55
CA VAL A 101 11.48 8.98 -1.55
C VAL A 101 11.79 9.41 -2.98
N GLU A 102 12.03 8.47 -3.89
CA GLU A 102 12.34 8.76 -5.29
C GLU A 102 11.14 9.36 -6.02
N GLY A 103 9.92 8.92 -5.67
CA GLY A 103 8.67 9.51 -6.14
C GLY A 103 8.51 9.52 -7.67
N LYS A 104 9.24 8.66 -8.39
CA LYS A 104 9.20 8.59 -9.86
C LYS A 104 7.89 7.95 -10.30
N GLN A 105 7.26 8.51 -11.34
CA GLN A 105 6.00 7.98 -11.88
C GLN A 105 6.20 6.70 -12.70
N SER A 106 7.42 6.51 -13.23
CA SER A 106 7.78 5.38 -14.07
C SER A 106 8.80 4.51 -13.36
N LEU A 107 8.63 3.19 -13.48
CA LEU A 107 9.63 2.22 -13.05
C LEU A 107 10.96 2.42 -13.80
N ALA A 108 10.92 2.81 -15.08
CA ALA A 108 12.12 2.97 -15.90
C ALA A 108 13.05 4.09 -15.41
N ASP A 109 12.51 5.08 -14.69
CA ASP A 109 13.25 6.22 -14.16
C ASP A 109 13.74 5.99 -12.72
N HIS A 110 13.44 4.82 -12.14
CA HIS A 110 13.82 4.49 -10.77
C HIS A 110 15.28 3.97 -10.71
N PRO A 111 16.13 4.46 -9.81
CA PRO A 111 17.54 4.02 -9.70
C PRO A 111 17.69 2.50 -9.51
N HIS A 112 16.73 1.90 -8.80
CA HIS A 112 16.69 0.47 -8.51
C HIS A 112 15.63 -0.30 -9.34
N HIS A 113 15.38 0.09 -10.60
CA HIS A 113 14.34 -0.54 -11.43
C HIS A 113 14.54 -2.04 -11.71
N HIS A 114 15.75 -2.57 -11.50
CA HIS A 114 16.05 -4.01 -11.57
C HIS A 114 15.73 -4.77 -10.28
N ASP A 115 15.47 -4.07 -9.17
CA ASP A 115 15.11 -4.71 -7.90
C ASP A 115 13.71 -5.34 -8.01
N PRO A 116 13.55 -6.65 -7.69
CA PRO A 116 12.28 -7.36 -7.85
C PRO A 116 11.18 -6.83 -6.92
N ILE A 117 11.53 -6.27 -5.75
CA ILE A 117 10.57 -5.69 -4.80
C ILE A 117 10.11 -4.33 -5.31
N ILE A 118 11.01 -3.50 -5.82
CA ILE A 118 10.64 -2.24 -6.49
C ILE A 118 9.70 -2.51 -7.68
N GLN A 119 10.01 -3.51 -8.49
CA GLN A 119 9.14 -3.94 -9.60
C GLN A 119 7.74 -4.36 -9.12
N ARG A 120 7.66 -5.09 -8.00
CA ARG A 120 6.37 -5.45 -7.37
C ARG A 120 5.62 -4.21 -6.90
N PHE A 121 6.27 -3.26 -6.24
CA PHE A 121 5.61 -2.02 -5.80
C PHE A 121 5.05 -1.22 -6.97
N TYR A 122 5.82 -1.02 -8.05
CA TYR A 122 5.31 -0.35 -9.25
C TYR A 122 4.16 -1.12 -9.91
N SER A 123 4.23 -2.45 -9.93
CA SER A 123 3.16 -3.30 -10.47
C SER A 123 1.87 -3.17 -9.67
N SER A 124 1.97 -3.24 -8.33
CA SER A 124 0.85 -3.05 -7.41
C SER A 124 0.28 -1.65 -7.50
N ALA A 125 1.13 -0.61 -7.48
CA ALA A 125 0.71 0.78 -7.63
C ALA A 125 -0.04 0.97 -8.95
N ARG A 126 0.52 0.50 -10.07
CA ARG A 126 -0.12 0.54 -11.39
C ARG A 126 -1.49 -0.13 -11.38
N HIS A 127 -1.61 -1.30 -10.75
CA HIS A 127 -2.88 -2.01 -10.68
C HIS A 127 -3.93 -1.24 -9.87
N ILE A 128 -3.55 -0.72 -8.69
CA ILE A 128 -4.42 0.11 -7.85
C ILE A 128 -4.88 1.36 -8.61
N PHE A 129 -3.95 2.04 -9.29
CA PHE A 129 -4.28 3.20 -10.12
C PHE A 129 -5.23 2.86 -11.26
N GLN A 130 -5.03 1.72 -11.93
CA GLN A 130 -5.94 1.27 -12.98
C GLN A 130 -7.34 1.01 -12.45
N ILE A 131 -7.48 0.31 -11.32
CA ILE A 131 -8.78 0.08 -10.68
C ILE A 131 -9.47 1.41 -10.38
N TRP A 132 -8.73 2.35 -9.80
CA TRP A 132 -9.27 3.66 -9.41
C TRP A 132 -9.69 4.48 -10.63
N VAL A 133 -8.86 4.55 -11.66
CA VAL A 133 -9.16 5.24 -12.93
C VAL A 133 -10.38 4.63 -13.61
N MET A 134 -10.49 3.30 -13.63
CA MET A 134 -11.65 2.61 -14.22
C MET A 134 -12.94 2.90 -13.44
N ALA A 135 -12.87 2.91 -12.10
CA ALA A 135 -14.02 3.24 -11.25
C ALA A 135 -14.50 4.68 -11.47
N ASP A 136 -13.55 5.63 -11.54
CA ASP A 136 -13.86 7.04 -11.77
C ASP A 136 -14.46 7.27 -13.17
N GLN A 137 -13.91 6.64 -14.20
CA GLN A 137 -14.48 6.67 -15.56
C GLN A 137 -15.90 6.07 -15.62
N SER A 138 -16.15 4.98 -14.89
CA SER A 138 -17.48 4.36 -14.81
C SER A 138 -18.51 5.27 -14.12
N MET A 139 -18.13 5.92 -13.03
CA MET A 139 -18.98 6.88 -12.33
C MET A 139 -19.24 8.13 -13.20
N THR A 140 -18.19 8.68 -13.81
CA THR A 140 -18.24 9.80 -14.75
C THR A 140 -19.22 9.55 -15.89
N SER A 141 -19.10 8.40 -16.56
CA SER A 141 -19.98 8.04 -17.67
C SER A 141 -21.43 7.86 -17.23
N SER A 142 -21.66 7.28 -16.04
CA SER A 142 -23.00 7.14 -15.46
C SER A 142 -23.62 8.50 -15.15
N LEU A 143 -22.87 9.43 -14.56
CA LEU A 143 -23.32 10.79 -14.26
C LEU A 143 -23.65 11.56 -15.55
N LEU A 144 -22.77 11.47 -16.56
CA LEU A 144 -22.97 12.13 -17.85
C LEU A 144 -24.26 11.64 -18.53
N ARG A 145 -24.55 10.33 -18.45
CA ARG A 145 -25.79 9.74 -18.97
C ARG A 145 -27.03 10.28 -18.26
N VAL A 146 -26.99 10.44 -16.93
CA VAL A 146 -28.10 11.03 -16.15
C VAL A 146 -28.35 12.48 -16.56
N VAL A 147 -27.26 13.25 -16.74
CA VAL A 147 -27.33 14.64 -17.20
C VAL A 147 -27.98 14.73 -18.58
N GLU A 148 -27.56 13.87 -19.52
CA GLU A 148 -28.11 13.84 -20.88
C GLU A 148 -29.58 13.42 -20.92
N ASP A 149 -29.97 12.39 -20.14
CA ASP A 149 -31.38 12.00 -19.99
C ASP A 149 -32.22 13.16 -19.41
N THR A 150 -31.67 13.87 -18.43
CA THR A 150 -32.36 15.00 -17.80
C THR A 150 -32.53 16.16 -18.79
N GLU A 151 -31.51 16.52 -19.57
CA GLU A 151 -31.61 17.53 -20.64
C GLU A 151 -32.66 17.16 -21.69
N LEU A 152 -32.75 15.88 -22.05
CA LEU A 152 -33.77 15.36 -22.97
C LEU A 152 -35.18 15.53 -22.39
N ARG A 153 -35.38 15.19 -21.11
CA ARG A 153 -36.69 15.36 -20.44
C ARG A 153 -37.12 16.82 -20.36
N TYR A 154 -36.20 17.75 -20.05
CA TYR A 154 -36.50 19.18 -20.09
C TYR A 154 -36.93 19.63 -21.50
N SER A 155 -36.21 19.19 -22.53
CA SER A 155 -36.52 19.52 -23.92
C SER A 155 -37.91 18.99 -24.33
N ASN A 156 -38.23 17.75 -23.96
CA ASN A 156 -39.54 17.15 -24.22
C ASN A 156 -40.67 17.89 -23.48
N ALA A 157 -40.47 18.24 -22.20
CA ALA A 157 -41.45 18.98 -21.42
C ALA A 157 -41.73 20.37 -22.01
N ILE A 158 -40.69 21.08 -22.44
CA ILE A 158 -40.83 22.38 -23.13
C ILE A 158 -41.66 22.19 -24.42
N ASN A 159 -41.33 21.19 -25.25
CA ASN A 159 -42.08 20.92 -26.48
C ASN A 159 -43.54 20.56 -26.21
N MET A 160 -43.83 19.77 -25.16
CA MET A 160 -45.21 19.42 -24.80
C MET A 160 -46.02 20.64 -24.33
N LEU A 161 -45.38 21.57 -23.62
CA LEU A 161 -46.03 22.80 -23.15
C LEU A 161 -46.26 23.80 -24.28
N ASP A 162 -45.31 23.96 -25.19
CA ASP A 162 -45.42 24.88 -26.33
C ASP A 162 -46.58 24.50 -27.27
N ASN A 163 -46.88 23.20 -27.36
CA ASN A 163 -47.98 22.68 -28.19
C ASN A 163 -49.37 22.77 -27.54
N ASN A 164 -49.50 23.06 -26.23
CA ASN A 164 -50.78 23.10 -25.51
C ASN A 164 -51.22 24.56 -25.25
N VAL A 165 -52.14 25.07 -26.06
CA VAL A 165 -52.46 26.51 -26.21
C VAL A 165 -53.47 27.06 -25.18
N SER A 166 -53.86 26.32 -24.13
CA SER A 166 -55.03 26.72 -23.32
C SER A 166 -54.82 27.88 -22.34
N ASP A 167 -53.60 28.12 -21.82
CA ASP A 167 -53.28 29.25 -20.94
C ASP A 167 -51.87 29.81 -21.23
N ALA A 168 -51.81 30.85 -22.06
CA ALA A 168 -50.55 31.42 -22.53
C ALA A 168 -49.66 31.99 -21.40
N GLY A 169 -50.24 32.45 -20.30
CA GLY A 169 -49.51 33.12 -19.22
C GLY A 169 -48.76 32.15 -18.32
N LEU A 170 -49.46 31.12 -17.82
CA LEU A 170 -48.88 30.09 -16.97
C LEU A 170 -47.90 29.19 -17.74
N THR A 171 -48.21 28.86 -19.00
CA THR A 171 -47.34 28.07 -19.87
C THR A 171 -46.00 28.76 -20.10
N LYS A 172 -46.00 30.06 -20.41
CA LYS A 172 -44.75 30.82 -20.62
C LYS A 172 -43.85 30.81 -19.38
N ARG A 173 -44.41 31.09 -18.20
CA ARG A 173 -43.65 31.09 -16.94
C ARG A 173 -43.07 29.70 -16.64
N THR A 174 -43.83 28.63 -16.90
CA THR A 174 -43.37 27.26 -16.70
C THR A 174 -42.21 26.93 -17.64
N ILE A 175 -42.31 27.30 -18.92
CA ILE A 175 -41.23 27.12 -19.90
C ILE A 175 -39.96 27.86 -19.48
N ASP A 176 -40.07 29.09 -18.96
CA ASP A 176 -38.91 29.86 -18.50
C ASP A 176 -38.18 29.15 -17.35
N TYR A 177 -38.90 28.60 -16.36
CA TYR A 177 -38.28 27.79 -15.29
C TYR A 177 -37.61 26.52 -15.82
N LEU A 178 -38.21 25.83 -16.79
CA LEU A 178 -37.61 24.64 -17.40
C LEU A 178 -36.32 24.98 -18.16
N LYS A 179 -36.30 26.12 -18.88
CA LYS A 179 -35.10 26.61 -19.56
C LYS A 179 -33.99 26.98 -18.58
N GLU A 180 -34.35 27.61 -17.46
CA GLU A 180 -33.40 27.91 -16.38
C GLU A 180 -32.77 26.64 -15.81
N GLY A 181 -33.59 25.63 -15.47
CA GLY A 181 -33.11 24.33 -15.00
C GLY A 181 -32.20 23.62 -16.01
N MET A 182 -32.58 23.63 -17.29
CA MET A 182 -31.74 23.09 -18.37
C MET A 182 -30.39 23.83 -18.50
N ASN A 183 -30.38 25.16 -18.38
CA ASN A 183 -29.16 25.95 -18.43
C ASN A 183 -28.23 25.68 -17.24
N LEU A 184 -28.79 25.46 -16.05
CA LEU A 184 -28.05 25.07 -14.85
C LEU A 184 -27.34 23.72 -15.07
N ILE A 185 -28.07 22.71 -15.55
CA ILE A 185 -27.51 21.38 -15.83
C ILE A 185 -26.39 21.45 -16.87
N LYS A 186 -26.58 22.21 -17.95
CA LYS A 186 -25.55 22.44 -18.97
C LYS A 186 -24.31 23.12 -18.40
N ARG A 187 -24.47 24.02 -17.43
CA ARG A 187 -23.34 24.65 -16.71
C ARG A 187 -22.59 23.60 -15.89
N CYS A 188 -23.28 22.81 -15.09
CA CYS A 188 -22.67 21.72 -14.30
C CYS A 188 -21.91 20.74 -15.19
N LYS A 189 -22.49 20.34 -16.34
CA LYS A 189 -21.83 19.47 -17.33
C LYS A 189 -20.50 20.05 -17.82
N ARG A 190 -20.46 21.35 -18.16
CA ARG A 190 -19.24 22.02 -18.62
C ARG A 190 -18.18 22.11 -17.53
N GLU A 191 -18.57 22.51 -16.32
CA GLU A 191 -17.65 22.61 -15.17
C GLU A 191 -17.03 21.25 -14.84
N TYR A 192 -17.83 20.19 -14.89
CA TYR A 192 -17.38 18.82 -14.67
C TYR A 192 -16.39 18.34 -15.73
N ILE A 193 -16.69 18.53 -17.03
CA ILE A 193 -15.79 18.15 -18.13
C ILE A 193 -14.46 18.92 -18.06
N CYS A 194 -14.50 20.24 -17.80
CA CYS A 194 -13.29 21.06 -17.67
C CYS A 194 -12.42 20.63 -16.48
N SER A 195 -13.03 20.14 -15.40
CA SER A 195 -12.30 19.67 -14.22
C SER A 195 -11.57 18.35 -14.47
N GLN A 196 -12.06 17.51 -15.39
CA GLN A 196 -11.39 16.25 -15.76
C GLN A 196 -10.23 16.43 -16.75
N SER A 197 -10.21 17.52 -17.52
CA SER A 197 -9.21 17.75 -18.56
C SER A 197 -7.87 18.34 -18.08
N LEU A 198 -7.65 18.47 -16.77
CA LEU A 198 -6.35 18.88 -16.22
C LEU A 198 -5.51 17.63 -15.92
N PRO A 199 -4.67 17.14 -16.86
CA PRO A 199 -3.52 16.38 -16.44
C PRO A 199 -2.68 17.34 -15.60
N VAL A 200 -2.37 16.95 -14.36
CA VAL A 200 -1.33 17.60 -13.57
C VAL A 200 -0.02 17.45 -14.35
N GLN A 201 0.23 18.38 -15.27
CA GLN A 201 1.51 18.56 -15.92
C GLN A 201 2.45 19.08 -14.85
N LEU A 202 3.15 18.12 -14.24
CA LEU A 202 4.23 18.35 -13.29
C LEU A 202 5.28 19.21 -14.02
N SER A 203 5.34 20.50 -13.70
CA SER A 203 6.37 21.38 -14.23
C SER A 203 7.70 20.95 -13.63
N THR A 204 8.44 20.12 -14.37
CA THR A 204 9.84 19.79 -14.11
C THR A 204 10.64 21.07 -14.34
N THR A 205 10.97 21.79 -13.27
CA THR A 205 12.00 22.82 -13.30
C THR A 205 13.34 22.12 -13.46
N SER A 206 13.80 21.93 -14.69
CA SER A 206 15.18 21.58 -14.99
C SER A 206 16.06 22.81 -14.75
N SER A 207 16.79 22.83 -13.62
CA SER A 207 18.00 23.64 -13.51
C SER A 207 19.17 22.80 -14.01
N GLU A 208 19.60 23.10 -15.23
CA GLU A 208 20.95 22.80 -15.70
C GLU A 208 21.93 23.66 -14.90
N ASP A 209 22.91 23.03 -14.23
CA ASP A 209 24.23 23.65 -14.15
C ASP A 209 25.30 22.57 -14.28
N SER A 210 26.21 22.85 -15.20
CA SER A 210 27.24 21.94 -15.71
C SER A 210 28.55 22.20 -14.98
N ARG A 211 29.27 21.14 -14.59
CA ARG A 211 30.74 21.03 -14.77
C ARG A 211 31.31 19.72 -14.24
N GLU A 212 31.87 18.94 -15.16
CA GLU A 212 33.05 18.08 -14.97
C GLU A 212 34.27 18.80 -15.62
N PRO A 213 35.54 18.50 -15.30
CA PRO A 213 36.15 17.21 -15.68
C PRO A 213 37.20 16.59 -14.71
N SER A 214 37.06 15.28 -14.49
CA SER A 214 38.07 14.19 -14.61
C SER A 214 39.44 14.24 -13.85
N PRO A 215 40.34 13.23 -14.00
CA PRO A 215 40.45 12.08 -13.09
C PRO A 215 41.85 11.88 -12.48
N VAL A 216 41.97 11.15 -11.38
CA VAL A 216 43.28 10.66 -10.88
C VAL A 216 43.20 9.17 -10.60
N ASN A 217 43.93 8.43 -11.44
CA ASN A 217 44.41 7.07 -11.19
C ASN A 217 45.04 6.97 -9.81
N ASP A 218 44.83 5.86 -9.10
CA ASP A 218 45.99 5.11 -8.64
C ASP A 218 45.67 3.64 -8.38
N THR A 219 46.68 2.86 -8.76
CA THR A 219 46.75 1.41 -8.83
C THR A 219 47.21 0.86 -7.48
N SER A 220 46.61 -0.21 -6.98
CA SER A 220 47.38 -1.18 -6.19
C SER A 220 46.77 -2.58 -6.22
N ASN A 221 47.66 -3.50 -6.59
CA ASN A 221 47.55 -4.92 -6.84
C ASN A 221 47.56 -5.78 -5.55
N ILE A 222 46.78 -6.89 -5.57
CA ILE A 222 47.14 -8.31 -5.24
C ILE A 222 47.53 -8.63 -3.75
N PRO A 223 47.51 -9.89 -3.21
CA PRO A 223 46.93 -11.21 -3.58
C PRO A 223 45.92 -11.78 -2.52
N GLU A 224 45.01 -12.72 -2.82
CA GLU A 224 45.14 -14.21 -2.93
C GLU A 224 45.40 -14.97 -1.61
N SER A 225 44.61 -16.04 -1.38
CA SER A 225 44.70 -17.13 -0.36
C SER A 225 43.52 -17.14 0.63
N SER A 226 42.92 -18.27 1.03
CA SER A 226 43.13 -19.69 0.74
C SER A 226 41.86 -20.44 1.14
N SER A 227 41.55 -21.50 0.40
CA SER A 227 40.60 -22.54 0.75
C SER A 227 40.90 -23.16 2.11
N ALA A 228 39.84 -23.44 2.87
CA ALA A 228 39.85 -24.45 3.94
C ALA A 228 38.61 -25.33 3.80
N GLN A 229 38.85 -26.58 3.41
CA GLN A 229 37.92 -27.70 3.54
C GLN A 229 37.64 -27.94 5.02
N ILE A 230 36.36 -28.00 5.40
CA ILE A 230 35.94 -28.56 6.69
C ILE A 230 35.25 -29.90 6.42
N THR A 231 35.88 -30.91 7.03
CA THR A 231 35.50 -32.31 7.08
C THR A 231 34.25 -32.52 7.93
N ILE A 232 33.30 -33.28 7.39
CA ILE A 232 32.10 -33.81 8.06
C ILE A 232 32.50 -34.99 8.95
N PRO A 233 31.96 -35.11 10.18
CA PRO A 233 31.70 -36.40 10.80
C PRO A 233 30.19 -36.70 10.89
N PRO A 234 29.78 -37.97 10.74
CA PRO A 234 28.39 -38.40 10.76
C PRO A 234 27.94 -38.70 12.20
N ASN A 235 26.74 -38.26 12.58
CA ASN A 235 25.82 -38.99 13.45
C ASN A 235 24.56 -38.15 13.69
N GLN A 236 23.47 -38.50 13.02
CA GLN A 236 22.12 -38.08 13.36
C GLN A 236 21.32 -39.30 13.82
N PRO A 237 20.70 -39.29 15.02
CA PRO A 237 19.60 -40.17 15.33
C PRO A 237 18.30 -39.65 14.69
N SER A 238 17.47 -40.58 14.23
CA SER A 238 16.17 -40.35 13.59
C SER A 238 15.19 -39.56 14.47
N PRO A 239 14.46 -38.57 13.94
CA PRO A 239 13.34 -37.96 14.66
C PRO A 239 12.09 -38.81 14.51
N GLU A 240 11.52 -39.19 15.66
CA GLU A 240 10.18 -39.72 15.78
C GLU A 240 9.14 -38.66 15.40
N ASN A 241 8.07 -39.12 14.74
CA ASN A 241 6.94 -38.32 14.28
C ASN A 241 6.27 -37.56 15.45
N ILE A 242 6.38 -36.23 15.44
CA ILE A 242 5.45 -35.35 16.14
C ILE A 242 4.69 -34.57 15.07
N THR A 243 3.47 -35.02 14.79
CA THR A 243 2.51 -34.30 13.95
C THR A 243 1.95 -33.13 14.76
N SER A 244 2.57 -31.95 14.64
CA SER A 244 2.08 -30.70 15.22
C SER A 244 1.57 -29.80 14.09
N ASP A 245 0.25 -29.83 13.88
CA ASP A 245 -0.46 -28.85 13.06
C ASP A 245 -0.51 -27.51 13.82
N MET A 246 0.55 -26.70 13.67
CA MET A 246 0.60 -25.33 14.17
C MET A 246 0.50 -24.37 12.98
N PRO A 247 -0.46 -23.43 12.97
CA PRO A 247 -0.54 -22.42 11.93
C PRO A 247 0.59 -21.40 12.12
N VAL A 248 1.67 -21.55 11.36
CA VAL A 248 2.67 -20.49 11.19
C VAL A 248 2.13 -19.52 10.14
N VAL A 249 1.63 -18.37 10.58
CA VAL A 249 1.20 -17.31 9.67
C VAL A 249 2.39 -16.44 9.35
N PHE A 250 3.03 -16.71 8.21
CA PHE A 250 3.99 -15.77 7.61
C PHE A 250 3.20 -14.64 6.98
N VAL A 251 3.25 -13.45 7.58
CA VAL A 251 2.85 -12.22 6.91
C VAL A 251 4.13 -11.65 6.31
N ILE A 252 4.27 -11.80 4.99
CA ILE A 252 5.28 -11.14 4.17
C ILE A 252 4.72 -9.77 3.80
#